data_AF-A0AAW1B0L9-F1
#
_entry.id   AF-A0AAW1B0L9-F1
#
_cell.length_a   1.000
_cell.length_b   1.000
_cell.length_c   1.000
_cell.angle_alpha   90.00
_cell.angle_beta   90.00
_cell.angle_gamma   90.00
#
_symmetry.space_group_name_H-M   'P 1'
#
loop_
_entity.id
_entity.type
_entity.pdbx_description
1 polymer ?
#
loop_
_entity_poly.entity_id
_entity_poly.type
_entity_poly.pdbx_seq_one_letter_code
_entity_poly.pdbx_strand_id
1 'polypeptide(L)'
;MQFSGTMYNTGRHVSFRPDPVQLVNVSGGPLPYSHQLQEIRLHFGSEDGFGSEHQIDGNSFSAEVQLIHYNQELYPNISEASRNPNGLAVISIFANKGTIPWMDFHLHIGPNPNSFLTRLLNQETITRISYKNDAYLLHDLSLEDLYPETFGFITYQGSMPTPPCYETVTWILIDRPINITSVQIHPLHLLSQNLPSQIFRSMSDNSSPLQPLLHRSLRGNRDPRHPTKHCKGASYRLHGMRLRNPILRALPLHFHSTSLF
;
A
#
# COMPACT_ATOMS: atom_id res chain seq x y z
N MET A 1 -14.69 -10.76 0.00
CA MET A 1 -15.19 -10.71 1.41
C MET A 1 -15.32 -9.26 1.83
N GLN A 2 -16.44 -8.85 2.43
CA GLN A 2 -16.62 -7.48 2.92
C GLN A 2 -16.20 -7.37 4.39
N PHE A 3 -15.55 -6.27 4.75
CA PHE A 3 -15.01 -6.05 6.09
C PHE A 3 -15.15 -4.58 6.49
N SER A 4 -15.24 -4.32 7.79
CA SER A 4 -15.44 -3.04 8.44
C SER A 4 -14.20 -2.66 9.24
N GLY A 5 -14.12 -1.39 9.61
CA GLY A 5 -13.01 -0.90 10.42
C GLY A 5 -13.07 0.60 10.58
N THR A 6 -12.13 1.13 11.35
CA THR A 6 -12.10 2.55 11.68
C THR A 6 -11.02 3.25 10.89
N MET A 7 -11.42 4.32 10.20
CA MET A 7 -10.54 5.24 9.50
C MET A 7 -10.09 6.33 10.45
N TYR A 8 -8.79 6.59 10.53
CA TYR A 8 -8.19 7.58 11.43
C TYR A 8 -7.39 8.62 10.67
N ASN A 9 -7.49 9.86 11.12
CA ASN A 9 -6.49 10.88 10.86
C ASN A 9 -5.48 10.89 12.02
N THR A 10 -4.28 10.39 11.79
CA THR A 10 -3.22 10.31 12.82
C THR A 10 -2.48 11.64 13.04
N GLY A 11 -2.77 12.65 12.22
CA GLY A 11 -1.98 13.88 12.09
C GLY A 11 -0.72 13.74 11.22
N ARG A 12 -0.38 12.53 10.76
CA ARG A 12 0.71 12.29 9.80
C ARG A 12 0.24 11.59 8.53
N HIS A 13 -0.67 10.64 8.67
CA HIS A 13 -1.23 9.85 7.58
C HIS A 13 -2.65 9.40 7.90
N VAL A 14 -3.34 8.97 6.85
CA VAL A 14 -4.64 8.32 6.91
C VAL A 14 -4.40 6.83 7.19
N SER A 15 -5.01 6.32 8.25
CA SER A 15 -4.78 4.95 8.76
C SER A 15 -6.10 4.23 8.97
N PHE A 16 -6.37 3.18 8.19
CA PHE A 16 -7.57 2.35 8.32
C PHE A 16 -7.20 1.09 9.10
N ARG A 17 -7.93 0.83 10.19
CA ARG A 17 -7.72 -0.35 11.04
C ARG A 17 -8.93 -1.26 10.93
N PRO A 18 -8.78 -2.49 10.41
CA PRO A 18 -9.87 -3.46 10.36
C PRO A 18 -10.44 -3.74 11.75
N ASP A 19 -11.71 -4.12 11.81
CA ASP A 19 -12.34 -4.63 13.03
C ASP A 19 -11.55 -5.86 13.54
N PRO A 20 -11.14 -5.90 14.83
CA PRO A 20 -10.39 -7.02 15.39
C PRO A 20 -11.06 -8.40 15.22
N VAL A 21 -12.39 -8.45 15.06
CA VAL A 21 -13.13 -9.71 14.85
C VAL A 21 -12.92 -10.25 13.44
N GLN A 22 -12.55 -9.40 12.48
CA GLN A 22 -12.38 -9.77 11.08
C GLN A 22 -10.91 -10.09 10.78
N LEU A 23 -10.58 -11.38 10.82
CA LEU A 23 -9.22 -11.86 10.57
C LEU A 23 -8.93 -11.89 9.07
N VAL A 24 -8.13 -10.94 8.60
CA VAL A 24 -7.61 -10.92 7.22
C VAL A 24 -6.14 -11.31 7.24
N ASN A 25 -5.79 -12.39 6.54
CA ASN A 25 -4.44 -12.95 6.56
C ASN A 25 -3.80 -12.98 5.16
N VAL A 26 -2.49 -12.80 5.12
CA VAL A 26 -1.64 -13.02 3.95
C VAL A 26 -0.62 -14.12 4.23
N SER A 27 -0.42 -15.01 3.26
CA SER A 27 0.57 -16.09 3.29
C SER A 27 1.09 -16.40 1.89
N GLY A 28 2.24 -17.06 1.80
CA GLY A 28 2.88 -17.39 0.53
C GLY A 28 3.71 -16.24 -0.06
N GLY A 29 4.01 -16.32 -1.35
CA GLY A 29 5.04 -15.52 -2.00
C GLY A 29 6.38 -15.64 -1.28
N PRO A 30 6.99 -14.51 -0.85
CA PRO A 30 8.20 -14.50 -0.05
C PRO A 30 7.97 -14.76 1.45
N LEU A 31 6.73 -14.93 1.91
CA LEU A 31 6.39 -15.05 3.32
C LEU A 31 6.42 -16.50 3.78
N PRO A 32 7.29 -16.86 4.75
CA PRO A 32 7.33 -18.20 5.31
C PRO A 32 6.18 -18.48 6.30
N TYR A 33 5.54 -17.43 6.84
CA TYR A 33 4.48 -17.50 7.86
C TYR A 33 3.22 -16.78 7.38
N SER A 34 2.07 -17.07 7.99
CA SER A 34 0.86 -16.25 7.84
C SER A 34 0.98 -14.95 8.66
N HIS A 35 0.67 -13.83 8.01
CA HIS A 35 0.64 -12.51 8.65
C HIS A 35 -0.77 -11.96 8.64
N GLN A 36 -1.20 -11.32 9.72
CA GLN A 36 -2.52 -10.72 9.87
C GLN A 36 -2.48 -9.23 9.55
N LEU A 37 -3.44 -8.76 8.77
CA LEU A 37 -3.61 -7.34 8.45
C LEU A 37 -3.95 -6.55 9.71
N GLN A 38 -3.15 -5.52 9.98
CA GLN A 38 -3.32 -4.66 11.14
C GLN A 38 -3.73 -3.24 10.75
N GLU A 39 -3.21 -2.74 9.63
CA GLU A 39 -3.39 -1.37 9.19
C GLU A 39 -3.31 -1.27 7.66
N ILE A 40 -4.17 -0.46 7.07
CA ILE A 40 -4.03 0.03 5.69
C ILE A 40 -3.71 1.52 5.78
N ARG A 41 -2.55 1.90 5.27
CA ARG A 41 -2.01 3.26 5.35
C ARG A 41 -1.94 3.87 3.96
N LEU A 42 -2.30 5.15 3.85
CA LEU A 42 -2.22 5.89 2.60
C LEU A 42 -1.13 6.96 2.66
N HIS A 43 -0.27 6.96 1.65
CA HIS A 43 0.66 8.02 1.32
C HIS A 43 0.22 8.72 0.03
N PHE A 44 0.29 10.04 -0.01
CA PHE A 44 -0.13 10.84 -1.15
C PHE A 44 0.62 12.18 -1.14
N GLY A 45 0.90 12.71 -2.32
CA GLY A 45 1.55 14.02 -2.46
C GLY A 45 0.57 15.12 -2.76
N SER A 46 1.09 16.34 -2.83
CA SER A 46 0.34 17.53 -3.24
C SER A 46 0.20 17.64 -4.76
N GLU A 47 1.09 17.00 -5.52
CA GLU A 47 1.15 17.03 -6.97
C GLU A 47 0.97 15.65 -7.61
N ASP A 48 0.56 15.64 -8.88
CA ASP A 48 0.39 14.40 -9.62
C ASP A 48 1.73 13.76 -9.96
N GLY A 49 1.83 12.44 -9.80
CA GLY A 49 3.08 11.72 -10.00
C GLY A 49 4.08 11.84 -8.84
N PHE A 50 3.72 12.53 -7.76
CA PHE A 50 4.52 12.63 -6.54
C PHE A 50 3.65 12.27 -5.35
N GLY A 51 4.08 11.30 -4.52
CA GLY A 51 3.30 10.91 -3.35
C GLY A 51 3.53 9.50 -2.83
N SER A 52 4.00 8.60 -3.68
CA SER A 52 4.45 7.29 -3.26
C SER A 52 5.75 7.38 -2.45
N GLU A 53 5.86 6.53 -1.44
CA GLU A 53 7.09 6.33 -0.68
C GLU A 53 8.14 5.65 -1.56
N HIS A 54 7.74 4.60 -2.27
CA HIS A 54 8.61 3.87 -3.18
C HIS A 54 8.60 4.47 -4.58
N GLN A 55 9.70 4.24 -5.30
CA GLN A 55 9.83 4.55 -6.72
C GLN A 55 10.24 3.30 -7.50
N ILE A 56 9.74 3.19 -8.73
CA ILE A 56 10.16 2.16 -9.69
C ILE A 56 10.89 2.86 -10.83
N ASP A 57 12.15 2.48 -11.06
CA ASP A 57 13.01 3.07 -12.10
C ASP A 57 13.08 4.61 -12.02
N GLY A 58 13.10 5.15 -10.79
CA GLY A 58 13.12 6.60 -10.52
C GLY A 58 11.77 7.31 -10.67
N ASN A 59 10.69 6.61 -11.03
CA ASN A 59 9.37 7.18 -11.17
C ASN A 59 8.58 7.05 -9.85
N SER A 60 8.04 8.17 -9.38
CA SER A 60 7.07 8.23 -8.28
C SER A 60 5.63 8.13 -8.82
N PHE A 61 4.69 7.86 -7.93
CA PHE A 61 3.27 7.75 -8.22
C PHE A 61 2.49 8.75 -7.35
N SER A 62 1.29 9.15 -7.77
CA SER A 62 0.47 10.11 -7.02
C SER A 62 0.14 9.65 -5.59
N ALA A 63 0.03 8.34 -5.36
CA ALA A 63 -0.22 7.77 -4.04
C ALA A 63 0.31 6.34 -3.91
N GLU A 64 0.44 5.88 -2.67
CA GLU A 64 0.79 4.51 -2.30
C GLU A 64 -0.09 4.02 -1.15
N VAL A 65 -0.71 2.85 -1.34
CA VAL A 65 -1.49 2.16 -0.32
C VAL A 65 -0.65 1.04 0.27
N GLN A 66 -0.36 1.11 1.57
CA GLN A 66 0.44 0.13 2.30
C GLN A 66 -0.44 -0.70 3.23
N LEU A 67 -0.54 -2.00 2.98
CA LEU A 67 -1.21 -2.95 3.85
C LEU A 67 -0.16 -3.57 4.79
N ILE A 68 -0.20 -3.18 6.05
CA ILE A 68 0.75 -3.57 7.09
C ILE A 68 0.20 -4.79 7.82
N HIS A 69 0.94 -5.89 7.74
CA HIS A 69 0.61 -7.14 8.41
C HIS A 69 1.67 -7.50 9.43
N TYR A 70 1.27 -8.12 10.54
CA TYR A 70 2.19 -8.66 11.53
C TYR A 70 2.12 -10.18 11.59
N ASN A 71 3.24 -10.80 11.94
CA ASN A 71 3.36 -12.24 12.05
C ASN A 71 2.71 -12.75 13.35
N GLN A 72 1.43 -13.09 13.26
CA GLN A 72 0.65 -13.62 14.39
C GLN A 72 1.04 -15.04 14.80
N GLU A 73 1.80 -15.77 13.96
CA GLU A 73 2.28 -17.11 14.29
C GLU A 73 3.47 -17.06 15.26
N LEU A 74 4.30 -16.01 15.16
CA LEU A 74 5.49 -15.85 16.00
C LEU A 74 5.28 -14.88 17.16
N TYR A 75 4.40 -13.90 17.02
CA TYR A 75 4.27 -12.80 17.98
C TYR A 75 2.80 -12.56 18.36
N PRO A 76 2.52 -12.27 19.65
CA PRO A 76 1.16 -12.07 20.14
C PRO A 76 0.52 -10.76 19.68
N ASN A 77 1.31 -9.78 19.22
CA ASN A 77 0.82 -8.47 18.79
C ASN A 77 1.83 -7.76 17.88
N ILE A 78 1.35 -6.73 17.16
CA ILE A 78 2.19 -5.92 16.26
C ILE A 78 3.34 -5.19 16.99
N SER A 79 3.17 -4.82 18.26
CA SER A 79 4.21 -4.11 19.02
C SER A 79 5.46 -4.97 19.18
N GLU A 80 5.29 -6.23 19.58
CA GLU A 80 6.38 -7.20 19.65
C GLU A 80 6.89 -7.58 18.26
N ALA A 81 5.99 -7.85 17.31
CA ALA A 81 6.38 -8.22 15.96
C ALA A 81 7.25 -7.14 15.29
N SER A 82 6.90 -5.86 15.45
CA SER A 82 7.62 -4.74 14.83
C SER A 82 9.09 -4.66 15.22
N ARG A 83 9.49 -5.24 16.36
CA ARG A 83 10.84 -5.16 16.92
C ARG A 83 11.68 -6.40 16.65
N ASN A 84 11.07 -7.46 16.14
CA ASN A 84 11.70 -8.76 16.04
C ASN A 84 11.74 -9.28 14.59
N PRO A 85 12.72 -10.15 14.26
CA PRO A 85 12.88 -10.67 12.91
C PRO A 85 11.63 -11.38 12.37
N ASN A 86 11.38 -11.26 11.06
CA ASN A 86 10.20 -11.82 10.39
C ASN A 86 8.87 -11.34 11.01
N GLY A 87 8.87 -10.17 11.62
CA GLY A 87 7.73 -9.64 12.35
C GLY A 87 6.68 -8.98 11.46
N LEU A 88 7.10 -8.31 10.38
CA LEU A 88 6.18 -7.54 9.54
C LEU A 88 6.27 -7.95 8.07
N ALA A 89 5.11 -7.92 7.42
CA ALA A 89 4.97 -8.01 5.98
C ALA A 89 4.14 -6.83 5.48
N VAL A 90 4.67 -6.04 4.56
CA VAL A 90 3.97 -4.88 4.02
C VAL A 90 3.76 -5.06 2.53
N ILE A 91 2.49 -5.10 2.12
CA ILE A 91 2.11 -5.07 0.71
C ILE A 91 1.90 -3.62 0.32
N SER A 92 2.64 -3.15 -0.68
CA SER A 92 2.55 -1.79 -1.17
C SER A 92 1.97 -1.79 -2.59
N ILE A 93 0.92 -0.99 -2.79
CA ILE A 93 0.19 -0.86 -4.04
C ILE A 93 0.25 0.60 -4.48
N PHE A 94 0.87 0.86 -5.61
CA PHE A 94 0.95 2.19 -6.21
C PHE A 94 -0.40 2.60 -6.80
N ALA A 95 -0.73 3.88 -6.69
CA ALA A 95 -1.91 4.46 -7.32
C ALA A 95 -1.48 5.67 -8.16
N ASN A 96 -1.86 5.67 -9.43
CA ASN A 96 -1.57 6.78 -10.34
C ASN A 96 -2.86 7.39 -10.89
N LYS A 97 -2.82 8.70 -11.16
CA LYS A 97 -3.85 9.29 -12.00
C LYS A 97 -3.72 8.68 -13.38
N GLY A 98 -4.75 7.92 -13.78
CA GLY A 98 -4.74 7.17 -15.01
C GLY A 98 -4.83 8.09 -16.22
N THR A 99 -3.74 8.75 -16.57
CA THR A 99 -3.66 9.53 -17.80
C THR A 99 -3.03 8.62 -18.85
N ILE A 100 -3.83 8.14 -19.80
CA ILE A 100 -3.30 7.80 -21.13
C ILE A 100 -3.71 8.99 -22.01
N PRO A 101 -2.83 9.99 -22.22
CA PRO A 101 -3.18 11.22 -22.95
C PRO A 101 -3.79 10.95 -24.34
N TRP A 102 -3.38 9.85 -24.97
CA TRP A 102 -3.83 9.43 -26.30
C TRP A 102 -5.22 8.76 -26.32
N MET A 103 -5.69 8.23 -25.19
CA MET A 103 -6.96 7.50 -25.09
C MET A 103 -8.12 8.38 -24.61
N ASP A 104 -7.83 9.41 -23.80
CA ASP A 104 -8.80 10.43 -23.39
C ASP A 104 -9.38 11.19 -24.58
N PHE A 105 -8.59 11.40 -25.65
CA PHE A 105 -9.01 12.22 -26.79
C PHE A 105 -9.95 11.51 -27.78
N HIS A 106 -9.96 10.18 -27.82
CA HIS A 106 -10.69 9.44 -28.87
C HIS A 106 -11.87 8.59 -28.36
N LEU A 107 -11.92 8.27 -27.07
CA LEU A 107 -12.90 7.31 -26.52
C LEU A 107 -13.78 7.86 -25.38
N HIS A 108 -13.49 9.01 -24.78
CA HIS A 108 -14.16 9.50 -23.55
C HIS A 108 -14.19 8.45 -22.41
N ILE A 109 -13.30 7.46 -22.43
CA ILE A 109 -13.18 6.46 -21.37
C ILE A 109 -12.03 6.92 -20.48
N GLY A 110 -12.36 7.75 -19.49
CA GLY A 110 -11.43 8.07 -18.41
C GLY A 110 -11.04 6.80 -17.64
N PRO A 111 -9.95 6.83 -16.87
CA PRO A 111 -9.54 5.67 -16.08
C PRO A 111 -10.64 5.25 -15.11
N ASN A 112 -11.00 3.97 -15.12
CA ASN A 112 -11.99 3.44 -14.17
C ASN A 112 -11.48 3.67 -12.73
N PRO A 113 -12.26 4.34 -11.86
CA PRO A 113 -11.87 4.56 -10.47
C PRO A 113 -11.79 3.23 -9.72
N ASN A 114 -10.80 3.09 -8.85
CA ASN A 114 -10.73 1.94 -7.95
C ASN A 114 -11.89 1.96 -6.93
N SER A 115 -12.73 0.93 -6.89
CA SER A 115 -13.94 0.92 -6.04
C SER A 115 -13.64 0.87 -4.55
N PHE A 116 -12.52 0.26 -4.13
CA PHE A 116 -12.06 0.31 -2.74
C PHE A 116 -11.76 1.75 -2.33
N LEU A 117 -10.97 2.48 -3.13
CA LEU A 117 -10.64 3.88 -2.86
C LEU A 117 -11.89 4.78 -2.92
N THR A 118 -12.85 4.50 -3.80
CA THR A 118 -14.13 5.24 -3.83
C THR A 118 -14.87 5.13 -2.51
N ARG A 119 -14.92 3.94 -1.90
CA ARG A 119 -15.60 3.76 -0.61
C ARG A 119 -14.79 4.34 0.54
N LEU A 120 -13.47 4.15 0.53
CA LEU A 120 -12.57 4.64 1.57
C LEU A 120 -12.49 6.17 1.61
N LEU A 121 -12.49 6.84 0.45
CA LEU A 121 -12.24 8.27 0.30
C LEU A 121 -13.50 9.07 -0.05
N ASN A 122 -14.67 8.55 0.31
CA ASN A 122 -15.93 9.25 0.06
C ASN A 122 -16.02 10.56 0.89
N GLN A 123 -16.89 11.47 0.45
CA GLN A 123 -17.02 12.80 1.07
C GLN A 123 -17.38 12.74 2.55
N GLU A 124 -18.25 11.81 2.96
CA GLU A 124 -18.62 11.65 4.37
C GLU A 124 -17.40 11.24 5.21
N THR A 125 -16.61 10.29 4.73
CA THR A 125 -15.41 9.82 5.42
C THR A 125 -14.42 10.95 5.60
N ILE A 126 -14.09 11.65 4.50
CA ILE A 126 -13.09 12.73 4.50
C ILE A 126 -13.50 13.85 5.45
N THR A 127 -14.77 14.28 5.40
CA THR A 127 -15.27 15.34 6.30
C THR A 127 -15.20 14.92 7.77
N ARG A 128 -15.45 13.64 8.08
CA ARG A 128 -15.39 13.09 9.44
C ARG A 128 -13.98 12.90 9.99
N ILE A 129 -12.96 12.83 9.13
CA ILE A 129 -11.54 12.66 9.53
C ILE A 129 -10.68 13.89 9.23
N SER A 130 -11.29 15.07 9.10
CA SER A 130 -10.62 16.28 8.60
C SER A 130 -9.40 16.70 9.44
N TYR A 131 -9.40 16.47 10.75
CA TYR A 131 -8.35 16.93 11.66
C TYR A 131 -7.69 15.78 12.43
N LYS A 132 -6.52 16.08 13.00
CA LYS A 132 -5.76 15.13 13.80
C LYS A 132 -6.60 14.53 14.92
N ASN A 133 -6.47 13.21 15.11
CA ASN A 133 -7.16 12.36 16.07
C ASN A 133 -8.65 12.10 15.75
N ASP A 134 -9.17 12.61 14.65
CA ASP A 134 -10.50 12.24 14.19
C ASP A 134 -10.54 10.77 13.76
N ALA A 135 -11.70 10.15 13.95
CA ALA A 135 -11.94 8.76 13.63
C ALA A 135 -13.36 8.57 13.08
N TYR A 136 -13.51 7.68 12.11
CA TYR A 136 -14.80 7.36 11.50
C TYR A 136 -14.92 5.88 11.17
N LEU A 137 -16.04 5.27 11.54
CA LEU A 137 -16.30 3.85 11.30
C LEU A 137 -16.80 3.66 9.86
N LEU A 138 -16.17 2.75 9.13
CA LEU A 138 -16.55 2.35 7.78
C LEU A 138 -17.00 0.89 7.76
N HIS A 139 -17.92 0.62 6.84
CA HIS A 139 -18.46 -0.71 6.59
C HIS A 139 -18.27 -1.10 5.12
N ASP A 140 -18.47 -2.38 4.83
CA ASP A 140 -18.61 -2.91 3.48
C ASP A 140 -17.40 -2.67 2.56
N LEU A 141 -16.18 -2.59 3.08
CA LEU A 141 -14.97 -2.52 2.24
C LEU A 141 -14.61 -3.90 1.70
N SER A 142 -14.04 -3.98 0.50
CA SER A 142 -13.61 -5.23 -0.13
C SER A 142 -12.14 -5.09 -0.53
N LEU A 143 -11.24 -5.85 0.10
CA LEU A 143 -9.83 -5.81 -0.31
C LEU A 143 -9.64 -6.31 -1.74
N GLU A 144 -10.55 -7.12 -2.28
CA GLU A 144 -10.50 -7.62 -3.66
C GLU A 144 -10.51 -6.49 -4.67
N ASP A 145 -11.28 -5.45 -4.36
CA ASP A 145 -11.43 -4.25 -5.15
C ASP A 145 -10.14 -3.41 -5.18
N LEU A 146 -9.24 -3.58 -4.20
CA LEU A 146 -8.00 -2.80 -4.10
C LEU A 146 -6.91 -3.34 -5.03
N TYR A 147 -6.89 -4.66 -5.30
CA TYR A 147 -5.84 -5.25 -6.12
C TYR A 147 -6.14 -5.08 -7.62
N PRO A 148 -5.12 -4.85 -8.46
CA PRO A 148 -5.28 -4.95 -9.91
C PRO A 148 -5.61 -6.40 -10.30
N GLU A 149 -6.32 -6.58 -11.42
CA GLU A 149 -6.74 -7.91 -11.90
C GLU A 149 -5.57 -8.88 -12.13
N THR A 150 -4.45 -8.36 -12.63
CA THR A 150 -3.21 -9.13 -12.85
C THR A 150 -1.99 -8.32 -12.44
N PHE A 151 -1.12 -8.93 -11.64
CA PHE A 151 0.09 -8.28 -11.14
C PHE A 151 1.24 -9.25 -10.90
N GLY A 152 2.44 -8.71 -10.98
CA GLY A 152 3.64 -9.28 -10.40
C GLY A 152 3.96 -8.55 -9.10
N PHE A 153 5.01 -8.98 -8.43
CA PHE A 153 5.53 -8.29 -7.28
C PHE A 153 7.06 -8.28 -7.27
N ILE A 154 7.59 -7.31 -6.56
CA ILE A 154 8.99 -7.19 -6.19
C ILE A 154 9.07 -7.21 -4.66
N THR A 155 10.04 -7.92 -4.11
CA THR A 155 10.18 -8.12 -2.68
C THR A 155 11.63 -7.98 -2.23
N TYR A 156 11.79 -7.37 -1.06
CA TYR A 156 13.07 -7.14 -0.42
C TYR A 156 12.87 -6.99 1.09
N GLN A 157 13.96 -7.11 1.87
CA GLN A 157 13.95 -6.86 3.31
C GLN A 157 14.29 -5.40 3.59
N GLY A 158 13.55 -4.78 4.50
CA GLY A 158 13.77 -3.40 4.91
C GLY A 158 13.14 -3.08 6.25
N SER A 159 12.89 -1.80 6.45
CA SER A 159 12.38 -1.21 7.68
C SER A 159 11.07 -0.45 7.47
N MET A 160 10.42 -0.12 8.59
CA MET A 160 9.26 0.77 8.60
C MET A 160 9.67 2.20 8.22
N PRO A 161 8.88 2.92 7.39
CA PRO A 161 9.17 4.32 7.02
C PRO A 161 8.86 5.32 8.15
N THR A 162 8.36 4.81 9.29
CA THR A 162 8.02 5.60 10.47
C THR A 162 8.95 5.24 11.63
N PRO A 163 9.45 6.23 12.40
CA PRO A 163 10.21 5.96 13.62
C PRO A 163 9.51 4.94 14.51
N PRO A 164 10.25 3.98 15.10
CA PRO A 164 11.71 3.92 15.22
C PRO A 164 12.45 3.22 14.06
N CYS A 165 11.81 3.01 12.91
CA CYS A 165 12.46 2.48 11.70
C CYS A 165 13.07 1.07 11.86
N TYR A 166 12.39 0.18 12.59
CA TYR A 166 12.87 -1.20 12.76
C TYR A 166 12.96 -1.96 11.43
N GLU A 167 14.07 -2.65 11.23
CA GLU A 167 14.41 -3.49 10.08
C GLU A 167 13.77 -4.89 10.11
N THR A 168 12.44 -4.93 10.25
CA THR A 168 11.70 -6.17 10.46
C THR A 168 10.68 -6.44 9.35
N VAL A 169 10.76 -5.67 8.26
CA VAL A 169 9.73 -5.62 7.22
C VAL A 169 10.17 -6.40 5.99
N THR A 170 9.39 -7.43 5.65
CA THR A 170 9.39 -8.00 4.29
C THR A 170 8.47 -7.17 3.41
N TRP A 171 9.05 -6.36 2.51
CA TRP A 171 8.30 -5.55 1.56
C TRP A 171 7.83 -6.38 0.37
N ILE A 172 6.60 -6.15 -0.08
CA ILE A 172 6.00 -6.75 -1.28
C ILE A 172 5.36 -5.63 -2.09
N LEU A 173 6.07 -5.15 -3.10
CA LEU A 173 5.65 -4.08 -4.00
C LEU A 173 4.88 -4.68 -5.17
N ILE A 174 3.61 -4.31 -5.34
CA ILE A 174 2.80 -4.71 -6.49
C ILE A 174 3.26 -3.90 -7.71
N ASP A 175 3.68 -4.59 -8.77
CA ASP A 175 4.34 -3.97 -9.93
C ASP A 175 3.38 -3.29 -10.93
N ARG A 176 2.07 -3.38 -10.66
CA ARG A 176 1.01 -2.77 -11.46
C ARG A 176 0.28 -1.74 -10.61
N PRO A 177 0.33 -0.45 -10.99
CA PRO A 177 -0.40 0.58 -10.27
C PRO A 177 -1.91 0.42 -10.49
N ILE A 178 -2.70 0.82 -9.50
CA ILE A 178 -4.14 1.02 -9.63
C ILE A 178 -4.45 2.44 -10.10
N ASN A 179 -5.63 2.62 -10.68
CA ASN A 179 -6.10 3.93 -11.09
C ASN A 179 -6.73 4.66 -9.90
N ILE A 180 -6.31 5.90 -9.67
CA ILE A 180 -6.96 6.85 -8.77
C ILE A 180 -7.38 8.08 -9.57
N THR A 181 -8.61 8.56 -9.38
CA THR A 181 -9.09 9.76 -10.10
C THR A 181 -8.82 11.03 -9.31
N SER A 182 -8.85 12.19 -9.99
CA SER A 182 -8.77 13.50 -9.32
C SER A 182 -9.83 13.67 -8.24
N VAL A 183 -11.03 13.14 -8.45
CA VAL A 183 -12.14 13.20 -7.48
C VAL A 183 -11.84 12.37 -6.22
N GLN A 184 -11.07 11.28 -6.35
CA GLN A 184 -10.69 10.44 -5.21
C GLN A 184 -9.52 11.04 -4.41
N ILE A 185 -8.53 11.64 -5.09
CA ILE A 185 -7.32 12.13 -4.40
C ILE A 185 -7.49 13.54 -3.84
N HIS A 186 -8.22 14.44 -4.52
CA HIS A 186 -8.32 15.84 -4.12
C HIS A 186 -8.87 16.04 -2.69
N PRO A 187 -9.89 15.27 -2.23
CA PRO A 187 -10.36 15.35 -0.85
C PRO A 187 -9.28 15.06 0.20
N LEU A 188 -8.26 14.24 -0.10
CA LEU A 188 -7.16 13.96 0.82
C LEU A 188 -6.34 15.22 1.14
N HIS A 189 -6.26 16.18 0.22
CA HIS A 189 -5.49 17.41 0.41
C HIS A 189 -6.12 18.34 1.45
N LEU A 190 -7.40 18.11 1.77
CA LEU A 190 -8.18 18.85 2.77
C LEU A 190 -7.98 18.32 4.19
N LEU A 191 -7.24 17.22 4.36
CA LEU A 191 -6.95 16.66 5.67
C LEU A 191 -5.81 17.46 6.33
N SER A 192 -6.02 17.82 7.59
CA SER A 192 -5.05 18.57 8.39
C SER A 192 -4.20 17.63 9.26
N GLN A 193 -2.91 17.92 9.35
CA GLN A 193 -1.99 17.34 10.33
C GLN A 193 -2.25 17.83 11.75
N ASN A 194 -2.95 18.94 11.88
CA ASN A 194 -3.13 19.67 13.13
C ASN A 194 -4.55 19.52 13.67
N LEU A 195 -4.76 19.96 14.92
CA LEU A 195 -6.09 20.05 15.53
C LEU A 195 -6.90 21.22 14.95
N PRO A 196 -8.24 21.26 15.09
CA PRO A 196 -9.08 22.33 14.57
C PRO A 196 -8.75 23.74 15.08
N SER A 197 -8.17 23.84 16.28
CA SER A 197 -7.77 25.11 16.90
C SER A 197 -6.42 25.65 16.42
N GLN A 198 -5.71 24.91 15.57
CA GLN A 198 -4.37 25.24 15.08
C GLN A 198 -4.42 25.64 13.61
N ILE A 199 -3.35 26.30 13.14
CA ILE A 199 -3.23 26.67 11.72
C ILE A 199 -3.31 25.41 10.87
N PHE A 200 -4.15 25.44 9.84
CA PHE A 200 -4.29 24.35 8.90
C PHE A 200 -2.94 24.02 8.27
N ARG A 201 -2.55 22.74 8.34
CA ARG A 201 -1.38 22.20 7.66
C ARG A 201 -1.80 20.95 6.93
N SER A 202 -1.78 20.99 5.60
CA SER A 202 -2.19 19.85 4.78
C SER A 202 -1.40 18.59 5.11
N MET A 203 -2.07 17.44 5.08
CA MET A 203 -1.47 16.12 5.25
C MET A 203 -0.79 15.60 3.97
N SER A 204 -0.89 16.31 2.85
CA SER A 204 -0.14 15.97 1.63
C SER A 204 1.38 15.92 1.88
N ASP A 205 2.08 15.19 1.01
CA ASP A 205 3.52 14.98 1.05
C ASP A 205 3.97 14.23 2.33
N ASN A 206 3.14 13.29 2.76
CA ASN A 206 3.39 12.45 3.94
C ASN A 206 4.28 11.23 3.65
N SER A 207 5.06 11.28 2.57
CA SER A 207 6.06 10.28 2.21
C SER A 207 7.41 10.56 2.87
N SER A 208 8.14 9.53 3.25
CA SER A 208 9.48 9.59 3.82
C SER A 208 10.53 9.69 2.71
N PRO A 209 11.72 10.28 2.98
CA PRO A 209 12.77 10.38 1.97
C PRO A 209 13.29 9.01 1.53
N LEU A 210 13.60 8.89 0.23
CA LEU A 210 14.25 7.71 -0.32
C LEU A 210 15.58 7.43 0.37
N GLN A 211 15.82 6.14 0.62
CA GLN A 211 17.05 5.59 1.17
C GLN A 211 17.76 4.72 0.09
N PRO A 212 19.09 4.58 0.20
CA PRO A 212 19.84 3.76 -0.74
C PRO A 212 19.48 2.26 -0.60
N LEU A 213 19.45 1.54 -1.73
CA LEU A 213 19.23 0.09 -1.73
C LEU A 213 20.42 -0.68 -1.13
N LEU A 214 21.64 -0.15 -1.28
CA LEU A 214 22.90 -0.77 -0.83
C LEU A 214 23.03 -2.21 -1.37
N HIS A 215 23.38 -3.17 -0.51
CA HIS A 215 23.64 -4.56 -0.88
C HIS A 215 22.37 -5.44 -0.87
N ARG A 216 21.18 -4.84 -0.75
CA ARG A 216 19.94 -5.61 -0.67
C ARG A 216 19.58 -6.22 -2.02
N SER A 217 19.27 -7.51 -1.98
CA SER A 217 18.81 -8.24 -3.16
C SER A 217 17.31 -8.03 -3.36
N LEU A 218 16.95 -7.60 -4.56
CA LEU A 218 15.56 -7.57 -5.01
C LEU A 218 15.19 -8.92 -5.62
N ARG A 219 14.01 -9.41 -5.28
CA ARG A 219 13.45 -10.63 -5.87
C ARG A 219 12.10 -10.29 -6.48
N GLY A 220 11.72 -10.98 -7.53
CA GLY A 220 10.41 -10.80 -8.13
C GLY A 220 9.87 -12.09 -8.71
N ASN A 221 8.64 -12.02 -9.21
CA ASN A 221 7.96 -13.17 -9.79
C ASN A 221 7.66 -13.03 -11.29
N ARG A 222 8.11 -11.94 -11.94
CA ARG A 222 8.06 -11.75 -13.39
C ARG A 222 9.46 -11.83 -13.99
N ASP A 223 9.57 -12.41 -15.18
CA ASP A 223 10.79 -12.37 -15.99
C ASP A 223 10.80 -11.07 -16.82
N PRO A 224 11.67 -10.09 -16.54
CA PRO A 224 11.73 -8.85 -17.31
C PRO A 224 12.21 -9.09 -18.75
N ARG A 225 12.84 -10.23 -19.04
CA ARG A 225 13.23 -10.61 -20.41
C ARG A 225 12.08 -11.23 -21.20
N HIS A 226 11.05 -11.73 -20.51
CA HIS A 226 9.87 -12.33 -21.13
C HIS A 226 8.60 -11.99 -20.31
N PRO A 227 8.07 -10.77 -20.42
CA PRO A 227 6.95 -10.29 -19.60
C PRO A 227 5.68 -11.15 -19.70
N THR A 228 5.55 -11.94 -20.77
CA THR A 228 4.38 -12.78 -21.08
C THR A 228 4.53 -14.24 -20.60
N LYS A 229 5.73 -14.71 -20.24
CA LYS A 229 5.96 -16.11 -19.87
C LYS A 229 5.65 -16.34 -18.39
N HIS A 230 4.67 -17.22 -18.14
CA HIS A 230 4.30 -17.68 -16.80
C HIS A 230 5.08 -18.98 -16.50
N CYS A 231 6.04 -18.94 -15.58
CA CYS A 231 6.75 -20.15 -15.13
C CYS A 231 5.83 -21.03 -14.26
N LYS A 232 6.00 -22.37 -14.29
CA LYS A 232 5.21 -23.34 -13.50
C LYS A 232 6.01 -23.82 -12.28
N GLY A 233 5.45 -23.70 -11.08
CA GLY A 233 6.11 -23.97 -9.79
C GLY A 233 5.14 -23.74 -8.62
N ALA A 234 5.54 -24.18 -7.42
CA ALA A 234 4.64 -24.50 -6.30
C ALA A 234 3.76 -23.33 -5.80
N SER A 235 2.51 -23.68 -5.50
CA SER A 235 1.35 -22.81 -5.30
C SER A 235 1.43 -21.87 -4.09
N TYR A 236 1.07 -20.61 -4.28
CA TYR A 236 0.87 -19.62 -3.22
C TYR A 236 -0.63 -19.52 -2.89
N ARG A 237 -0.97 -19.43 -1.60
CA ARG A 237 -2.35 -19.25 -1.12
C ARG A 237 -2.41 -18.01 -0.23
N LEU A 238 -3.12 -16.97 -0.65
CA LEU A 238 -3.75 -16.04 0.28
C LEU A 238 -5.05 -16.69 0.76
N HIS A 239 -5.14 -17.00 2.06
CA HIS A 239 -6.42 -17.42 2.64
C HIS A 239 -7.33 -16.19 2.77
N GLY A 240 -8.34 -16.12 1.90
CA GLY A 240 -9.30 -15.01 1.78
C GLY A 240 -9.54 -14.58 0.33
N MET A 241 -8.62 -14.88 -0.59
CA MET A 241 -8.69 -14.51 -2.02
C MET A 241 -8.01 -15.58 -2.89
N ARG A 242 -8.73 -16.11 -3.89
CA ARG A 242 -8.15 -16.99 -4.92
C ARG A 242 -7.39 -16.15 -5.95
N LEU A 243 -6.21 -15.64 -5.60
CA LEU A 243 -5.31 -14.98 -6.55
C LEU A 243 -4.41 -16.03 -7.22
N ARG A 244 -4.37 -16.04 -8.57
CA ARG A 244 -3.61 -17.04 -9.34
C ARG A 244 -2.10 -16.73 -9.27
N ASN A 245 -1.33 -17.75 -8.81
CA ASN A 245 0.12 -17.83 -8.60
C ASN A 245 1.04 -17.01 -9.54
N PRO A 246 2.17 -16.45 -9.03
CA PRO A 246 3.45 -16.64 -9.75
C PRO A 246 4.74 -16.80 -8.90
N ILE A 247 5.69 -17.58 -9.45
CA ILE A 247 6.95 -18.17 -8.92
C ILE A 247 8.19 -17.25 -9.04
N LEU A 248 9.21 -17.45 -8.18
CA LEU A 248 10.37 -16.58 -7.95
C LEU A 248 11.61 -16.85 -8.85
N ARG A 249 12.30 -15.79 -9.29
CA ARG A 249 13.77 -15.71 -9.52
C ARG A 249 14.28 -14.26 -9.29
N ALA A 250 15.55 -14.11 -8.90
CA ALA A 250 16.18 -12.82 -8.57
C ALA A 250 16.44 -11.94 -9.80
N LEU A 251 16.33 -10.62 -9.65
CA LEU A 251 16.52 -9.62 -10.71
C LEU A 251 17.50 -8.51 -10.29
N PRO A 252 18.29 -7.97 -11.22
CA PRO A 252 18.94 -6.68 -11.07
C PRO A 252 17.98 -5.58 -11.56
N LEU A 253 17.33 -4.88 -10.64
CA LEU A 253 16.57 -3.65 -10.91
C LEU A 253 17.12 -2.55 -10.00
N HIS A 254 17.19 -1.31 -10.49
CA HIS A 254 17.60 -0.17 -9.70
C HIS A 254 16.38 0.35 -8.93
N PHE A 255 16.24 -0.08 -7.68
CA PHE A 255 15.24 0.47 -6.75
C PHE A 255 15.88 1.45 -5.80
N HIS A 256 15.09 2.46 -5.42
CA HIS A 256 15.33 3.29 -4.25
C HIS A 256 14.21 2.99 -3.25
N SER A 257 14.57 2.65 -2.02
CA SER A 257 13.66 2.18 -0.97
C SER A 257 13.65 3.20 0.16
N THR A 258 12.56 3.47 0.87
CA THR A 258 12.56 4.40 2.01
C THR A 258 13.05 3.78 3.33
N SER A 259 13.52 2.54 3.31
CA SER A 259 13.98 1.85 4.52
C SER A 259 15.46 2.06 4.83
N LEU A 260 15.72 2.48 6.08
CA LEU A 260 17.01 2.75 6.70
C LEU A 260 17.71 1.46 7.16
N PHE A 261 19.03 1.45 6.88
CA PHE A 261 20.20 0.67 7.35
C PHE A 261 20.08 -0.75 7.87
#